data_AF-A0AB36GZY8-F1
#
_entry.id   AF-A0AB36GZY8-F1
#
_cell.length_a   1.000
_cell.length_b   1.000
_cell.length_c   1.000
_cell.angle_alpha   90.00
_cell.angle_beta   90.00
_cell.angle_gamma   90.00
#
_symmetry.space_group_name_H-M   'P 1'
#
loop_
_entity.id
_entity.type
_entity.pdbx_description
1 polymer ?
#
loop_
_entity_poly.entity_id
_entity_poly.type
_entity_poly.pdbx_seq_one_letter_code
_entity_poly.pdbx_strand_id
1 'polypeptide(L)'
;MGFLLLAAYGFWVVSLAALVLYLYFYFRFNRFDGICQGILMSCPVAGLLFYVWYRNAYVKITRTYVLRRTFLRFVEKVEYRRIRDFGYYERTDRDNNFEDGLYIDGPYNDEGYFGEGIELHSNWVNMSYVLGQLAFRILKERWAEPESDEDQNLIQEYISSGKAREICLEQSGFVFPENDNSPYRESKE
;
A
#
# COMPACT_ATOMS: atom_id res chain seq x y z
N MET A 1 1.52 9.37 0.73
CA MET A 1 2.53 9.06 1.79
C MET A 1 3.49 10.20 2.13
N GLY A 2 3.90 11.07 1.20
CA GLY A 2 4.84 12.17 1.51
C GLY A 2 4.36 13.17 2.57
N PHE A 3 3.04 13.41 2.66
CA PHE A 3 2.45 14.33 3.63
C PHE A 3 2.67 13.90 5.10
N LEU A 4 2.57 12.60 5.41
CA LEU A 4 2.76 12.10 6.78
C LEU A 4 4.21 12.27 7.25
N LEU A 5 5.17 12.05 6.35
CA LEU A 5 6.58 12.27 6.63
C LEU A 5 6.87 13.77 6.84
N LEU A 6 6.32 14.63 5.99
CA LEU A 6 6.48 16.08 6.09
C LEU A 6 5.86 16.64 7.38
N ALA A 7 4.68 16.14 7.77
CA ALA A 7 4.05 16.44 9.04
C ALA A 7 4.92 15.99 10.23
N ALA A 8 5.44 14.75 10.20
CA ALA A 8 6.34 14.25 11.24
C ALA A 8 7.58 15.15 11.41
N TYR A 9 8.26 15.49 10.32
CA TYR A 9 9.40 16.42 10.34
C TYR A 9 9.01 17.80 10.88
N GLY A 10 7.84 18.33 10.49
CA GLY A 10 7.32 19.59 11.00
C GLY A 10 7.20 19.60 12.52
N PHE A 11 6.62 18.56 13.12
CA PHE A 11 6.51 18.43 14.58
C PHE A 11 7.87 18.38 15.28
N TRP A 12 8.87 17.71 14.69
CA TRP A 12 10.23 17.67 15.23
C TRP A 12 10.93 19.04 15.17
N VAL A 13 10.79 19.77 14.07
CA VAL A 13 11.36 21.12 13.91
C VAL A 13 10.74 22.10 14.91
N VAL A 14 9.42 22.06 15.08
CA VAL A 14 8.70 22.90 16.04
C VAL A 14 9.15 22.58 17.47
N SER A 15 9.36 21.31 17.81
CA SER A 15 9.89 20.91 19.12
C SER A 15 11.30 21.45 19.36
N LEU A 16 12.19 21.40 18.37
CA LEU A 16 13.57 21.87 18.49
C LEU A 16 13.61 23.40 18.64
N ALA A 17 12.79 24.13 17.87
CA ALA A 17 12.64 25.57 18.02
C ALA A 17 12.12 25.96 19.41
N ALA A 18 11.13 25.24 19.93
CA ALA A 18 10.61 25.45 21.28
C ALA A 18 11.66 25.17 22.37
N LEU A 19 12.54 24.18 22.18
CA LEU A 19 13.64 23.89 23.10
C LEU A 19 14.65 25.05 23.17
N VAL A 20 15.03 25.60 22.01
CA VAL A 20 15.94 26.75 21.93
C VAL A 20 15.34 27.98 22.62
N LEU A 21 14.07 28.27 22.36
CA LEU A 21 13.37 29.39 23.00
C LEU A 21 13.23 29.18 24.52
N TYR A 22 12.94 27.96 24.95
CA TYR A 22 12.85 27.62 26.37
C TYR A 22 14.16 27.87 27.11
N LEU A 23 15.29 27.44 26.52
CA LEU A 23 16.62 27.69 27.06
C LEU A 23 16.95 29.19 27.07
N TYR A 24 16.59 29.93 26.02
CA TYR A 24 16.78 31.38 25.97
C TYR A 24 16.03 32.09 27.10
N PHE A 25 14.75 31.78 27.32
CA PHE A 25 13.97 32.37 28.39
C PHE A 25 14.51 32.01 29.78
N TYR A 26 15.00 30.78 29.94
CA TYR A 26 15.64 30.34 31.18
C TYR A 26 16.93 31.11 31.46
N PHE A 27 17.88 31.20 30.53
CA PHE A 27 19.15 31.91 30.75
C PHE A 27 18.98 33.43 30.83
N ARG A 28 18.07 34.01 30.04
CA ARG A 28 17.92 35.46 29.96
C ARG A 28 17.04 36.05 31.06
N PHE A 29 16.01 35.33 31.48
CA PHE A 29 14.97 35.83 32.38
C PHE A 29 14.71 34.93 33.60
N ASN A 30 15.41 33.80 33.73
CA ASN A 30 15.23 32.81 34.80
C ASN A 30 13.77 32.38 35.00
N ARG A 31 13.02 32.30 33.89
CA ARG A 31 11.58 31.98 33.89
C ARG A 31 11.32 30.79 32.99
N PHE A 32 10.46 29.89 33.47
CA PHE A 32 9.92 28.81 32.66
C PHE A 32 8.67 29.29 31.92
N ASP A 33 8.75 29.28 30.59
CA ASP A 33 7.60 29.59 29.73
C ASP A 33 6.70 28.37 29.55
N GLY A 34 5.43 28.49 29.98
CA GLY A 34 4.47 27.38 29.96
C GLY A 34 4.07 26.96 28.55
N ILE A 35 4.11 27.88 27.58
CA ILE A 35 3.81 27.57 26.17
C ILE A 35 4.92 26.69 25.60
N CYS A 36 6.18 27.07 25.81
CA CYS A 36 7.32 26.25 25.39
C CYS A 36 7.30 24.85 26.05
N GLN A 37 6.94 24.73 27.33
CA GLN A 37 6.78 23.43 27.98
C GLN A 37 5.67 22.59 27.35
N GLY A 38 4.51 23.19 27.06
CA GLY A 38 3.39 22.48 26.41
C GLY A 38 3.76 21.94 25.04
N ILE A 39 4.51 22.71 24.24
CA ILE A 39 5.01 22.30 22.92
C ILE A 39 6.02 21.15 23.05
N LEU A 40 6.95 21.23 24.01
CA LEU A 40 7.96 20.20 24.25
C LEU A 40 7.37 18.86 24.72
N MET A 41 6.23 18.87 25.39
CA MET A 41 5.56 17.64 25.84
C MET A 41 4.69 17.01 24.75
N SER A 42 4.12 17.81 23.84
CA SER A 42 3.13 17.33 22.86
C SER A 42 3.72 17.06 21.48
N CYS A 43 4.58 17.94 20.96
CA CYS A 43 5.10 17.85 19.59
C CYS A 43 6.00 16.64 19.34
N PRO A 44 6.91 16.22 20.23
CA PRO A 44 7.68 14.99 20.04
C PRO A 44 6.80 13.74 19.97
N VAL A 45 5.77 13.68 20.82
CA VAL A 45 4.82 12.55 20.85
C VAL A 45 4.00 12.51 19.56
N ALA A 46 3.49 13.66 19.12
CA ALA A 46 2.80 13.77 17.83
C ALA A 46 3.72 13.40 16.65
N GLY A 47 4.96 13.91 16.62
CA GLY A 47 5.96 13.58 15.61
C GLY A 47 6.28 12.09 15.56
N LEU A 48 6.40 11.43 16.72
CA LEU A 48 6.54 9.97 16.83
C LEU A 48 5.32 9.24 16.29
N LEU A 49 4.10 9.66 16.64
CA LEU A 49 2.88 9.03 16.16
C LEU A 49 2.74 9.15 14.63
N PHE A 50 2.98 10.33 14.07
CA PHE A 50 2.98 10.53 12.61
C PHE A 50 4.08 9.75 11.91
N TYR A 51 5.27 9.65 12.52
CA TYR A 51 6.36 8.86 11.97
C TYR A 51 6.07 7.35 12.02
N VAL A 52 5.53 6.85 13.13
CA VAL A 52 5.07 5.46 13.27
C VAL A 52 3.95 5.18 12.28
N TRP A 53 3.02 6.12 12.10
CA TRP A 53 1.94 6.01 11.11
C TRP A 53 2.50 5.97 9.68
N TYR A 54 3.43 6.85 9.33
CA TYR A 54 4.13 6.81 8.05
C TYR A 54 4.86 5.47 7.82
N ARG A 55 5.57 4.95 8.83
CA ARG A 55 6.31 3.68 8.75
C ARG A 55 5.39 2.46 8.69
N ASN A 56 4.23 2.52 9.31
CA ASN A 56 3.29 1.40 9.41
C ASN A 56 2.20 1.42 8.34
N ALA A 57 1.94 2.55 7.67
CA ALA A 57 1.07 2.65 6.51
C ALA A 57 1.91 2.60 5.23
N TYR A 58 2.51 1.44 4.95
CA TYR A 58 3.29 1.22 3.74
C TYR A 58 2.79 -0.03 3.01
N VAL A 59 2.63 0.10 1.70
CA VAL A 59 2.44 -1.03 0.79
C VAL A 59 3.77 -1.27 0.10
N LYS A 60 4.39 -2.42 0.40
CA LYS A 60 5.60 -2.89 -0.26
C LYS A 60 5.22 -3.70 -1.48
N ILE A 61 5.57 -3.20 -2.66
CA ILE A 61 5.54 -3.99 -3.88
C ILE A 61 6.95 -4.48 -4.14
N THR A 62 7.09 -5.79 -4.27
CA THR A 62 8.33 -6.44 -4.70
C THR A 62 8.07 -7.21 -5.98
N ARG A 63 9.11 -7.79 -6.60
CA ARG A 63 8.96 -8.62 -7.79
C ARG A 63 8.15 -9.91 -7.54
N THR A 64 8.02 -10.34 -6.28
CA THR A 64 7.41 -11.61 -5.87
C THR A 64 6.07 -11.49 -5.14
N TYR A 65 5.85 -10.39 -4.43
CA TYR A 65 4.71 -10.22 -3.55
C TYR A 65 4.33 -8.76 -3.37
N VAL A 66 3.06 -8.56 -3.01
CA VAL A 66 2.52 -7.31 -2.49
C VAL A 66 2.29 -7.48 -1.00
N LEU A 67 2.83 -6.58 -0.19
CA LEU A 67 2.67 -6.59 1.25
C LEU A 67 2.04 -5.27 1.70
N ARG A 68 0.89 -5.35 2.35
CA ARG A 68 0.21 -4.22 2.97
C ARG A 68 0.30 -4.35 4.47
N ARG A 69 0.77 -3.31 5.15
CA ARG A 69 0.74 -3.23 6.60
C ARG A 69 -0.30 -2.21 7.04
N THR A 70 -1.21 -2.62 7.91
CA THR A 70 -2.21 -1.73 8.51
C THR A 70 -1.82 -1.41 9.96
N PHE A 71 -2.23 -0.23 10.43
CA PHE A 71 -1.86 0.41 11.71
C PHE A 71 -1.84 -0.51 12.95
N LEU A 72 -2.65 -1.58 12.96
CA LEU A 72 -2.88 -2.46 14.11
C LEU A 72 -2.39 -3.91 13.95
N ARG A 73 -1.28 -4.14 13.23
CA ARG A 73 -0.53 -5.43 13.15
C ARG A 73 -0.94 -6.39 12.03
N PHE A 74 -1.96 -6.08 11.23
CA PHE A 74 -2.29 -6.89 10.05
C PHE A 74 -1.24 -6.63 8.95
N VAL A 75 -0.44 -7.66 8.68
CA VAL A 75 0.46 -7.72 7.52
C VAL A 75 -0.21 -8.67 6.55
N GLU A 76 -0.90 -8.11 5.56
CA GLU A 76 -1.48 -8.88 4.45
C GLU A 76 -0.37 -9.04 3.40
N LYS A 77 0.05 -10.28 3.14
CA LYS A 77 1.16 -10.56 2.21
C LYS A 77 0.68 -11.55 1.15
N VAL A 78 0.26 -11.00 0.02
CA VAL A 78 -0.14 -11.81 -1.13
C VAL A 78 1.04 -11.97 -2.07
N GLU A 79 1.53 -13.21 -2.20
CA GLU A 79 2.49 -13.59 -3.23
C GLU A 79 1.79 -13.66 -4.58
N TYR A 80 2.39 -13.09 -5.63
CA TYR A 80 1.77 -13.08 -6.96
C TYR A 80 1.38 -14.49 -7.40
N ARG A 81 2.26 -15.46 -7.17
CA ARG A 81 2.03 -16.87 -7.50
C ARG A 81 0.83 -17.52 -6.80
N ARG A 82 0.34 -16.93 -5.71
CA ARG A 82 -0.79 -17.43 -4.92
C ARG A 82 -2.08 -16.64 -5.15
N ILE A 83 -2.07 -15.65 -6.05
CA ILE A 83 -3.28 -14.90 -6.39
C ILE A 83 -4.29 -15.85 -7.04
N ARG A 84 -5.50 -15.87 -6.50
CA ARG A 84 -6.62 -16.67 -7.00
C ARG A 84 -7.40 -15.89 -8.05
N ASP A 85 -7.80 -14.67 -7.74
CA ASP A 85 -8.47 -13.80 -8.70
C ASP A 85 -8.15 -12.33 -8.41
N PHE A 86 -8.61 -11.49 -9.33
CA PHE A 86 -8.56 -10.05 -9.13
C PHE A 86 -9.81 -9.39 -9.72
N GLY A 87 -10.23 -8.29 -9.09
CA GLY A 87 -11.32 -7.44 -9.56
C GLY A 87 -10.82 -6.02 -9.73
N TYR A 88 -10.92 -5.47 -10.93
CA TYR A 88 -10.67 -4.06 -11.16
C TYR A 88 -11.98 -3.27 -10.98
N TYR A 89 -11.95 -2.18 -10.22
CA TYR A 89 -13.10 -1.30 -10.05
C TYR A 89 -12.74 0.15 -10.33
N GLU A 90 -13.68 0.85 -10.95
CA GLU A 90 -13.66 2.29 -11.11
C GLU A 90 -14.85 2.84 -10.34
N ARG A 91 -14.59 3.62 -9.29
CA ARG A 91 -15.63 4.26 -8.48
C ARG A 91 -15.47 5.77 -8.56
N THR A 92 -16.56 6.46 -8.84
CA THR A 92 -16.61 7.91 -8.66
C THR A 92 -17.20 8.18 -7.27
N ASP A 93 -16.45 8.86 -6.42
CA ASP A 93 -16.95 9.29 -5.10
C ASP A 93 -18.09 10.33 -5.27
N ARG A 94 -18.89 10.55 -4.22
CA ARG A 94 -19.97 11.57 -4.20
C ARG A 94 -19.48 12.97 -4.53
N ASP A 95 -18.19 13.24 -4.33
CA ASP A 95 -17.51 14.50 -4.65
C ASP A 95 -16.94 14.54 -6.08
N ASN A 96 -17.37 13.64 -6.99
CA ASN A 96 -16.88 13.51 -8.36
C ASN A 96 -15.38 13.20 -8.49
N ASN A 97 -14.73 12.73 -7.42
CA ASN A 97 -13.37 12.25 -7.48
C ASN A 97 -13.37 10.83 -8.06
N PHE A 98 -12.67 10.64 -9.18
CA PHE A 98 -12.46 9.33 -9.78
C PHE A 98 -11.43 8.57 -8.95
N GLU A 99 -11.82 7.40 -8.45
CA GLU A 99 -10.96 6.47 -7.71
C GLU A 99 -10.93 5.12 -8.44
N ASP A 100 -9.76 4.76 -8.92
CA ASP A 100 -9.47 3.43 -9.45
C ASP A 100 -8.77 2.55 -8.41
N GLY A 101 -9.22 1.31 -8.35
CA GLY A 101 -8.68 0.34 -7.42
C GLY A 101 -8.72 -1.09 -7.96
N LEU A 102 -7.88 -1.91 -7.35
CA LEU A 102 -7.71 -3.31 -7.66
C LEU A 102 -7.93 -4.12 -6.39
N TYR A 103 -8.85 -5.06 -6.46
CA TYR A 103 -9.06 -6.08 -5.45
C TYR A 103 -8.30 -7.34 -5.85
N ILE A 104 -7.53 -7.92 -4.94
CA ILE A 104 -6.78 -9.16 -5.16
C ILE A 104 -7.14 -10.14 -4.07
N ASP A 105 -7.65 -11.31 -4.42
CA ASP A 105 -7.82 -12.40 -3.45
C ASP A 105 -6.67 -13.40 -3.49
N GLY A 106 -6.22 -13.75 -2.30
CA GLY A 106 -5.51 -14.99 -2.05
C GLY A 106 -6.42 -16.23 -2.07
N PRO A 107 -5.86 -17.41 -1.79
CA PRO A 107 -6.64 -18.66 -1.73
C PRO A 107 -7.64 -18.64 -0.55
N TYR A 108 -8.67 -19.49 -0.64
CA TYR A 108 -9.60 -19.73 0.45
C TYR A 108 -8.88 -20.35 1.65
N ASN A 109 -9.31 -19.98 2.85
CA ASN A 109 -8.92 -20.64 4.08
C ASN A 109 -9.70 -21.96 4.28
N ASP A 110 -9.32 -22.74 5.28
CA ASP A 110 -9.93 -24.04 5.60
C ASP A 110 -11.44 -23.96 5.94
N GLU A 111 -11.95 -22.74 6.21
CA GLU A 111 -13.34 -22.46 6.55
C GLU A 111 -14.18 -21.99 5.34
N GLY A 112 -13.59 -21.90 4.14
CA GLY A 112 -14.28 -21.49 2.92
C GLY A 112 -14.46 -19.97 2.76
N TYR A 113 -13.75 -19.16 3.57
CA TYR A 113 -13.70 -17.71 3.46
C TYR A 113 -12.41 -17.25 2.75
N PHE A 114 -12.45 -16.06 2.15
CA PHE A 114 -11.25 -15.42 1.59
C PHE A 114 -10.23 -15.17 2.70
N GLY A 115 -9.05 -15.79 2.61
CA GLY A 115 -8.04 -15.71 3.67
C GLY A 115 -7.32 -14.36 3.73
N GLU A 116 -6.91 -13.84 2.57
CA GLU A 116 -6.14 -12.60 2.44
C GLU A 116 -6.56 -11.85 1.16
N GLY A 117 -7.56 -10.97 1.28
CA GLY A 117 -7.98 -10.05 0.21
C GLY A 117 -7.33 -8.68 0.41
N ILE A 118 -6.64 -8.15 -0.60
CA ILE A 118 -6.03 -6.81 -0.54
C ILE A 118 -6.73 -5.87 -1.51
N GLU A 119 -7.32 -4.79 -0.97
CA GLU A 119 -7.74 -3.62 -1.74
C GLU A 119 -6.54 -2.69 -1.97
N LEU A 120 -6.15 -2.54 -3.23
CA LEU A 120 -5.11 -1.62 -3.68
C LEU A 120 -5.78 -0.42 -4.33
N HIS A 121 -5.49 0.77 -3.80
CA HIS A 121 -5.92 2.03 -4.38
C HIS A 121 -4.77 2.65 -5.16
N SER A 122 -5.07 3.24 -6.31
CA SER A 122 -4.10 3.98 -7.16
C SER A 122 -3.25 5.00 -6.38
N ASN A 123 -3.83 5.65 -5.37
CA ASN A 123 -3.15 6.66 -4.56
C ASN A 123 -2.14 6.11 -3.53
N TRP A 124 -2.13 4.79 -3.27
CA TRP A 124 -1.41 4.18 -2.15
C TRP A 124 -0.31 3.22 -2.59
N VAL A 125 -0.32 2.81 -3.86
CA VAL A 125 0.42 1.67 -4.39
C VAL A 125 0.89 2.01 -5.80
N ASN A 126 2.06 1.51 -6.23
CA ASN A 126 2.38 1.43 -7.66
C ASN A 126 1.50 0.37 -8.33
N MET A 127 0.21 0.72 -8.46
CA MET A 127 -0.85 -0.13 -9.01
C MET A 127 -0.50 -0.55 -10.44
N SER A 128 0.13 0.33 -11.20
CA SER A 128 0.62 0.02 -12.55
C SER A 128 1.52 -1.22 -12.56
N TYR A 129 2.44 -1.36 -11.59
CA TYR A 129 3.28 -2.54 -11.51
C TYR A 129 2.51 -3.84 -11.24
N VAL A 130 1.50 -3.77 -10.38
CA VAL A 130 0.63 -4.92 -10.09
C VAL A 130 -0.20 -5.31 -11.32
N LEU A 131 -0.76 -4.32 -12.03
CA LEU A 131 -1.44 -4.53 -13.31
C LEU A 131 -0.49 -5.14 -14.35
N GLY A 132 0.77 -4.70 -14.39
CA GLY A 132 1.78 -5.24 -15.30
C GLY A 132 2.09 -6.72 -15.00
N GLN A 133 2.17 -7.10 -13.72
CA GLN A 133 2.36 -8.50 -13.30
C GLN A 133 1.15 -9.38 -13.65
N LEU A 134 -0.08 -8.88 -13.45
CA LEU A 134 -1.31 -9.58 -13.82
C LEU A 134 -1.42 -9.75 -15.34
N ALA A 135 -1.21 -8.68 -16.10
CA ALA A 135 -1.22 -8.72 -17.56
C ALA A 135 -0.14 -9.67 -18.11
N PHE A 136 1.06 -9.67 -17.51
CA PHE A 136 2.10 -10.64 -17.85
C PHE A 136 1.62 -12.08 -17.60
N ARG A 137 1.02 -12.35 -16.44
CA ARG A 137 0.49 -13.69 -16.11
C ARG A 137 -0.62 -14.13 -17.05
N ILE A 138 -1.52 -13.23 -17.45
CA ILE A 138 -2.60 -13.50 -18.40
C ILE A 138 -2.03 -13.82 -19.78
N LEU A 139 -1.06 -13.03 -20.27
CA LEU A 139 -0.51 -13.18 -21.63
C LEU A 139 0.52 -14.30 -21.77
N LYS A 140 1.30 -14.57 -20.74
CA LYS A 140 2.43 -15.53 -20.78
C LYS A 140 2.13 -16.85 -20.09
N GLU A 141 0.95 -16.97 -19.49
CA GLU A 141 0.50 -18.13 -18.73
C GLU A 141 1.43 -18.55 -17.57
N ARG A 142 2.33 -17.64 -17.14
CA ARG A 142 3.24 -17.82 -16.00
C ARG A 142 3.51 -16.50 -15.31
N TRP A 143 3.92 -16.55 -14.05
CA TRP A 143 4.40 -15.35 -13.35
C TRP A 143 5.80 -14.96 -13.80
N ALA A 144 6.09 -13.67 -13.80
CA ALA A 144 7.42 -13.15 -14.10
C ALA A 144 8.44 -13.65 -13.08
N GLU A 145 9.64 -13.96 -13.55
CA GLU A 145 10.73 -14.35 -12.69
C GLU A 145 11.31 -13.13 -11.98
N PRO A 146 11.55 -13.20 -10.66
CA PRO A 146 12.06 -12.06 -9.90
C PRO A 146 13.47 -11.65 -10.30
N GLU A 147 14.27 -12.56 -10.84
CA GLU A 147 15.67 -12.31 -11.20
C GLU A 147 15.84 -12.07 -12.71
N SER A 148 14.78 -12.24 -13.51
CA SER A 148 14.82 -12.03 -14.96
C SER A 148 14.57 -10.57 -15.31
N ASP A 149 15.62 -9.83 -15.65
CA ASP A 149 15.48 -8.44 -16.10
C ASP A 149 14.69 -8.34 -17.42
N GLU A 150 14.69 -9.39 -18.25
CA GLU A 150 13.84 -9.46 -19.45
C GLU A 150 12.35 -9.44 -19.10
N ASP A 151 11.92 -10.27 -18.14
CA ASP A 151 10.53 -10.29 -17.68
C ASP A 151 10.14 -8.94 -17.05
N GLN A 152 11.05 -8.33 -16.29
CA GLN A 152 10.81 -7.02 -15.69
C GLN A 152 10.68 -5.92 -16.74
N ASN A 153 11.48 -5.97 -17.81
CA ASN A 153 11.39 -5.01 -18.90
C ASN A 153 10.07 -5.14 -19.66
N LEU A 154 9.59 -6.36 -19.92
CA LEU A 154 8.28 -6.60 -20.53
C LEU A 154 7.13 -6.08 -19.67
N ILE A 155 7.21 -6.26 -18.35
CA ILE A 155 6.24 -5.68 -17.42
C ILE A 155 6.24 -4.16 -17.52
N GLN A 156 7.41 -3.52 -17.54
CA GLN A 156 7.50 -2.07 -17.70
C GLN A 156 6.98 -1.60 -19.05
N GLU A 157 7.19 -2.37 -20.12
CA GLU A 157 6.63 -2.08 -21.43
C GLU A 157 5.10 -2.11 -21.41
N TYR A 158 4.48 -3.13 -20.82
CA TYR A 158 3.02 -3.23 -20.68
C TYR A 158 2.44 -2.07 -19.86
N ILE A 159 3.16 -1.60 -18.86
CA ILE A 159 2.78 -0.45 -18.04
C ILE A 159 2.86 0.84 -18.85
N SER A 160 4.01 1.10 -19.47
CA SER A 160 4.28 2.32 -20.23
C SER A 160 3.36 2.51 -21.44
N SER A 161 2.94 1.39 -22.06
CA SER A 161 2.01 1.38 -23.19
C SER A 161 0.55 1.46 -22.78
N GLY A 162 0.22 1.36 -21.49
CA GLY A 162 -1.16 1.28 -21.00
C GLY A 162 -1.84 -0.08 -21.19
N LYS A 163 -1.21 -0.99 -21.94
CA LYS A 163 -1.70 -2.34 -22.24
C LYS A 163 -1.98 -3.17 -20.98
N ALA A 164 -1.20 -2.97 -19.93
CA ALA A 164 -1.41 -3.63 -18.64
C ALA A 164 -2.80 -3.31 -18.05
N ARG A 165 -3.22 -2.04 -18.13
CA ARG A 165 -4.52 -1.59 -17.62
C ARG A 165 -5.65 -2.14 -18.48
N GLU A 166 -5.52 -2.06 -19.80
CA GLU A 166 -6.51 -2.56 -20.76
C GLU A 166 -6.80 -4.05 -20.55
N ILE A 167 -5.75 -4.89 -20.50
CA ILE A 167 -5.89 -6.33 -20.30
C ILE A 167 -6.56 -6.64 -18.96
N CYS A 168 -6.14 -5.99 -17.87
CA CYS A 168 -6.72 -6.25 -16.55
C CYS A 168 -8.19 -5.78 -16.46
N LEU A 169 -8.54 -4.69 -17.15
CA LEU A 169 -9.93 -4.24 -17.25
C LEU A 169 -10.80 -5.25 -17.99
N GLU A 170 -10.34 -5.72 -19.16
CA GLU A 170 -11.04 -6.72 -19.97
C GLU A 170 -11.19 -8.06 -19.24
N GLN A 171 -10.21 -8.42 -18.43
CA GLN A 171 -10.16 -9.67 -17.67
C GLN A 171 -10.52 -9.47 -16.19
N SER A 172 -11.30 -8.44 -15.85
CA SER A 172 -11.75 -8.23 -14.47
C SER A 172 -12.61 -9.42 -14.00
N GLY A 173 -12.31 -9.97 -12.83
CA GLY A 173 -12.93 -11.19 -12.31
C GLY A 173 -12.30 -12.49 -12.84
N PHE A 174 -11.15 -12.40 -13.51
CA PHE A 174 -10.40 -13.58 -13.97
C PHE A 174 -9.90 -14.41 -12.78
N VAL A 175 -10.19 -15.71 -12.82
CA VAL A 175 -9.78 -16.69 -11.80
C VAL A 175 -8.63 -17.52 -12.34
N PHE A 176 -7.51 -17.51 -11.61
CA PHE A 176 -6.35 -18.35 -11.87
C PHE A 176 -6.63 -19.78 -11.39
N PRO A 177 -6.79 -20.75 -12.32
CA PRO A 177 -7.28 -22.08 -12.00
C PRO A 177 -6.30 -22.89 -11.16
N GLU A 178 -5.01 -22.55 -11.13
CA GLU A 178 -4.04 -23.26 -10.29
C GLU A 178 -4.22 -22.93 -8.81
N ASN A 179 -4.84 -21.79 -8.50
CA ASN A 179 -5.02 -21.27 -7.14
C ASN A 179 -6.50 -21.25 -6.70
N ASP A 180 -7.43 -21.67 -7.57
CA ASP A 180 -8.84 -21.79 -7.23
C ASP A 180 -9.10 -23.03 -6.35
N ASN A 181 -8.92 -22.89 -5.05
CA ASN A 181 -9.29 -23.90 -4.07
C ASN A 181 -10.71 -23.70 -3.53
N SER A 182 -11.60 -23.06 -4.31
CA SER A 182 -12.96 -22.82 -3.85
C SER A 182 -13.69 -24.13 -3.52
N PRO A 183 -14.45 -24.19 -2.41
CA PRO A 183 -15.27 -25.35 -2.08
C PRO A 183 -16.38 -25.60 -3.11
N TYR A 184 -16.60 -24.66 -4.04
CA TYR A 184 -17.59 -24.75 -5.12
C TYR A 184 -17.03 -25.37 -6.41
N ARG A 185 -15.72 -25.58 -6.51
CA ARG A 185 -15.05 -26.13 -7.70
C ARG A 185 -15.51 -27.55 -8.03
N GLU A 186 -15.90 -28.35 -7.03
CA GLU A 186 -16.37 -29.74 -7.20
C GLU A 186 -17.84 -29.88 -7.64
N SER A 187 -18.58 -28.78 -7.85
CA SER A 187 -19.99 -28.84 -8.29
C SER A 187 -20.20 -28.75 -9.81
N LYS A 188 -19.11 -28.79 -10.59
CA LYS A 188 -19.15 -28.75 -12.06
C LYS A 188 -18.40 -29.95 -12.66
N GLU A 189 -18.90 -31.15 -12.41
CA GLU A 189 -18.73 -32.31 -13.30
C GLU A 189 -20.10 -32.81 -13.77
#